data_AF-A0A968TV74-F1
#
_entry.id   AF-A0A968TV74-F1
#
_cell.length_a   1.000
_cell.length_b   1.000
_cell.length_c   1.000
_cell.angle_alpha   90.00
_cell.angle_beta   90.00
_cell.angle_gamma   90.00
#
_symmetry.space_group_name_H-M   'P 1'
#
loop_
_entity.id
_entity.type
_entity.pdbx_description
1 polymer ?
#
loop_
_entity_poly.entity_id
_entity_poly.type
_entity_poly.pdbx_seq_one_letter_code
_entity_poly.pdbx_strand_id
1 'polypeptide(L)'
;MLPSERWRIHDRYGNAIYLTDERWEHIVAHHPEMGGCEALLEETLRSAPRKQDSLNPRKYRYVKAFENLALDNTHLVAIVLFRFRDNGTDLPIPNNYVVTAFLKEVG
;
A
#
# COMPACT_ATOMS: atom_id res chain seq x y z
N MET A 1 0.91 1.68 -23.06
CA MET A 1 -0.23 1.03 -22.37
C MET A 1 -0.29 1.66 -20.99
N LEU A 2 -1.42 2.26 -20.59
CA LEU A 2 -1.54 2.72 -19.20
C LEU A 2 -1.53 1.48 -18.31
N PRO A 3 -0.82 1.49 -17.16
CA PRO A 3 -0.84 0.34 -16.26
C PRO A 3 -2.29 0.04 -15.86
N SER A 4 -2.70 -1.22 -15.98
CA SER A 4 -4.03 -1.66 -15.55
C SER A 4 -4.12 -1.53 -14.02
N GLU A 5 -5.18 -0.86 -13.57
CA GLU A 5 -5.53 -0.83 -12.15
C GLU A 5 -5.99 -2.23 -11.75
N ARG A 6 -5.31 -2.80 -10.76
CA ARG A 6 -5.59 -4.13 -10.24
C ARG A 6 -6.78 -4.10 -9.29
N TRP A 7 -6.74 -3.14 -8.36
CA TRP A 7 -7.85 -2.82 -7.47
C TRP A 7 -7.69 -1.43 -6.86
N ARG A 8 -8.78 -0.98 -6.23
CA ARG A 8 -8.84 0.25 -5.44
C ARG A 8 -9.69 0.05 -4.20
N ILE A 9 -9.19 0.52 -3.07
CA ILE A 9 -9.83 0.42 -1.76
C ILE A 9 -9.84 1.78 -1.08
N HIS A 10 -10.59 1.89 0.01
CA HIS A 10 -10.53 3.06 0.90
C HIS A 10 -9.89 2.68 2.23
N ASP A 11 -8.97 3.52 2.71
CA ASP A 11 -8.44 3.38 4.07
C ASP A 11 -9.49 3.78 5.12
N ARG A 12 -9.20 3.52 6.39
CA ARG A 12 -10.08 3.91 7.53
C ARG A 12 -10.33 5.42 7.67
N TYR A 13 -9.64 6.25 6.90
CA TYR A 13 -9.78 7.70 6.87
C TYR A 13 -10.51 8.19 5.61
N GLY A 14 -11.02 7.28 4.76
CA GLY A 14 -11.75 7.60 3.54
C GLY A 14 -10.86 7.92 2.33
N ASN A 15 -9.54 7.70 2.39
CA ASN A 15 -8.66 7.93 1.25
C ASN A 15 -8.71 6.75 0.28
N ALA A 16 -9.03 7.02 -0.98
CA ALA A 16 -8.90 6.04 -2.05
C ALA A 16 -7.41 5.74 -2.30
N ILE A 17 -7.04 4.46 -2.32
CA ILE A 17 -5.71 3.94 -2.60
C ILE A 17 -5.84 2.83 -3.62
N TYR A 18 -5.01 2.85 -4.65
CA TYR A 18 -5.00 1.80 -5.68
C TYR A 18 -3.64 1.10 -5.79
N LEU A 19 -3.68 -0.08 -6.39
CA LEU A 19 -2.54 -0.87 -6.83
C LEU A 19 -2.71 -1.20 -8.32
N THR A 20 -1.63 -1.20 -9.08
CA THR A 20 -1.61 -1.61 -10.48
C THR A 20 -0.99 -3.00 -10.61
N ASP A 21 -1.30 -3.71 -11.70
CA ASP A 21 -0.73 -5.04 -11.95
C ASP A 21 0.81 -4.98 -12.02
N GLU A 22 1.36 -4.03 -12.79
CA GLU A 22 2.81 -3.80 -12.90
C GLU A 22 3.47 -3.59 -11.53
N ARG A 23 2.80 -2.84 -10.64
CA ARG A 23 3.34 -2.56 -9.31
C ARG A 23 3.27 -3.79 -8.42
N TRP A 24 2.22 -4.59 -8.53
CA TRP A 24 2.11 -5.87 -7.80
C TRP A 24 3.21 -6.85 -8.23
N GLU A 25 3.41 -7.02 -9.53
CA GLU A 25 4.48 -7.86 -10.08
C GLU A 25 5.86 -7.39 -9.59
N HIS A 26 6.10 -6.08 -9.59
CA HIS A 26 7.34 -5.52 -9.07
C HIS A 26 7.52 -5.78 -7.55
N ILE A 27 6.45 -5.70 -6.77
CA ILE A 27 6.48 -6.02 -5.33
C ILE A 27 6.85 -7.48 -5.13
N VAL A 28 6.15 -8.41 -5.77
CA VAL A 28 6.39 -9.86 -5.62
C VAL A 28 7.78 -10.24 -6.13
N ALA A 29 8.29 -9.60 -7.19
CA ALA A 29 9.65 -9.85 -7.69
C ALA A 29 10.75 -9.46 -6.68
N HIS A 30 10.54 -8.40 -5.88
CA HIS A 30 11.51 -7.96 -4.86
C HIS A 30 11.24 -8.56 -3.48
N HIS A 31 10.00 -8.98 -3.23
CA HIS A 31 9.48 -9.55 -1.99
C HIS A 31 8.66 -10.81 -2.32
N PRO A 32 9.30 -11.94 -2.67
CA PRO A 32 8.60 -13.16 -3.07
C PRO A 32 7.60 -13.67 -2.03
N GLU A 33 7.86 -13.39 -0.75
CA GLU A 33 6.95 -13.69 0.37
C GLU A 33 5.57 -13.03 0.24
N MET A 34 5.47 -11.94 -0.53
CA MET A 34 4.21 -11.24 -0.77
C MET A 34 3.29 -11.96 -1.77
N GLY A 35 3.78 -12.96 -2.52
CA GLY A 35 3.01 -13.60 -3.61
C GLY A 35 1.65 -14.16 -3.19
N GLY A 36 1.48 -14.55 -1.93
CA GLY A 36 0.21 -15.02 -1.35
C GLY A 36 -0.49 -14.02 -0.43
N CYS A 37 0.01 -12.80 -0.28
CA CYS A 37 -0.40 -11.85 0.75
C CYS A 37 -1.22 -10.67 0.23
N GLU A 38 -1.75 -10.75 -0.99
CA GLU A 38 -2.49 -9.64 -1.59
C GLU A 38 -3.73 -9.25 -0.78
N ALA A 39 -4.53 -10.22 -0.33
CA ALA A 39 -5.67 -9.97 0.53
C ALA A 39 -5.26 -9.34 1.88
N LEU A 40 -4.12 -9.76 2.43
CA LEU A 40 -3.57 -9.18 3.66
C LEU A 40 -3.09 -7.73 3.45
N LEU A 41 -2.55 -7.42 2.28
CA LEU A 41 -2.19 -6.06 1.89
C LEU A 41 -3.43 -5.17 1.82
N GLU A 42 -4.51 -5.61 1.15
CA GLU A 42 -5.78 -4.89 1.14
C GLU A 42 -6.31 -4.66 2.56
N GLU A 43 -6.32 -5.71 3.40
CA GLU A 43 -6.80 -5.61 4.78
C GLU A 43 -5.97 -4.63 5.61
N THR A 44 -4.64 -4.65 5.42
CA THR A 44 -3.70 -3.72 6.06
C THR A 44 -4.05 -2.29 5.69
N LEU A 45 -4.26 -2.00 4.41
CA LEU A 45 -4.60 -0.64 3.96
C LEU A 45 -6.00 -0.20 4.42
N ARG A 46 -6.97 -1.11 4.48
CA ARG A 46 -8.34 -0.80 4.94
C ARG A 46 -8.41 -0.47 6.42
N SER A 47 -7.66 -1.19 7.26
CA SER A 47 -7.88 -1.19 8.72
C SER A 47 -6.74 -0.61 9.56
N ALA A 48 -5.49 -0.67 9.07
CA ALA A 48 -4.34 -0.25 9.86
C ALA A 48 -4.31 1.27 10.06
N PRO A 49 -3.80 1.76 11.21
CA PRO A 49 -3.37 3.15 11.30
C PRO A 49 -2.19 3.40 10.35
N ARG A 50 -2.05 4.64 9.90
CA ARG A 50 -0.93 5.09 9.07
C ARG A 50 0.00 6.00 9.85
N LYS A 51 1.30 5.89 9.59
CA LYS A 51 2.32 6.80 10.08
C LYS A 51 2.94 7.55 8.90
N GLN A 52 2.91 8.88 8.94
CA GLN A 52 3.60 9.71 7.96
C GLN A 52 5.11 9.59 8.12
N ASP A 53 5.83 9.52 7.01
CA ASP A 53 7.29 9.56 6.97
C ASP A 53 7.78 10.97 7.34
N SER A 54 8.80 11.06 8.18
CA SER A 54 9.31 12.34 8.70
C SER A 54 10.04 13.18 7.64
N LEU A 55 10.59 12.53 6.61
CA LEU A 55 11.35 13.20 5.55
C LEU A 55 10.49 13.47 4.31
N ASN A 56 9.46 12.66 4.09
CA ASN A 56 8.56 12.82 2.97
C ASN A 56 7.10 12.90 3.43
N PRO A 57 6.49 14.10 3.49
CA PRO A 57 5.13 14.28 3.99
C PRO A 57 4.07 13.59 3.11
N ARG A 58 4.44 13.14 1.91
CA ARG A 58 3.55 12.42 1.01
C ARG A 58 3.66 10.90 1.15
N LYS A 59 4.59 10.39 1.96
CA LYS A 59 4.82 8.96 2.14
C LYS A 59 4.20 8.51 3.46
N TYR A 60 3.37 7.50 3.40
CA TYR A 60 2.68 6.94 4.55
C TYR A 60 2.97 5.45 4.65
N ARG A 61 3.24 5.01 5.87
CA ARG A 61 3.47 3.61 6.22
C ARG A 61 2.25 3.07 6.95
N TYR A 62 1.70 1.97 6.45
CA TYR A 62 0.67 1.17 7.10
C TYR A 62 1.33 -0.09 7.64
N VAL A 63 1.00 -0.47 8.87
CA VAL A 63 1.58 -1.64 9.53
C VAL A 63 0.45 -2.40 10.22
N LYS A 64 0.31 -3.69 9.91
CA LYS A 64 -0.66 -4.55 10.57
C LYS A 64 -0.02 -5.89 10.95
N ALA A 65 -0.29 -6.32 12.17
CA ALA A 65 0.13 -7.63 12.67
C ALA A 65 -0.79 -8.73 12.13
N PHE A 66 -0.21 -9.90 11.88
CA PHE A 66 -0.93 -11.11 11.48
C PHE A 66 -0.30 -12.31 12.18
N GLU A 67 -1.14 -13.22 12.69
CA GLU A 67 -0.68 -14.36 13.51
C GLU A 67 0.00 -15.47 12.69
N ASN A 68 -0.23 -15.52 11.38
CA ASN A 68 0.20 -16.62 10.50
C ASN A 68 0.94 -16.12 9.25
N LEU A 69 1.97 -15.29 9.39
CA LEU A 69 2.83 -14.92 8.26
C LEU A 69 3.98 -15.91 8.10
N ALA A 70 4.48 -16.04 6.88
CA ALA A 70 5.62 -16.90 6.58
C ALA A 70 6.92 -16.39 7.23
N LEU A 71 7.87 -17.30 7.47
CA LEU A 71 9.25 -17.00 7.88
C LEU A 71 9.35 -16.16 9.17
N ASP A 72 8.54 -16.50 10.18
CA ASP A 72 8.50 -15.85 11.50
C ASP A 72 8.18 -14.34 11.46
N ASN A 73 7.70 -13.82 10.33
CA ASN A 73 7.24 -12.45 10.25
C ASN A 73 6.00 -12.26 11.13
N THR A 74 5.87 -11.06 11.70
CA THR A 74 4.73 -10.73 12.56
C THR A 74 3.84 -9.67 11.96
N HIS A 75 4.35 -8.89 10.99
CA HIS A 75 3.63 -7.77 10.40
C HIS A 75 3.76 -7.72 8.87
N LEU A 76 2.71 -7.21 8.23
CA LEU A 76 2.76 -6.70 6.86
C LEU A 76 2.95 -5.18 6.92
N VAL A 77 3.91 -4.68 6.15
CA VAL A 77 4.20 -3.26 6.00
C VAL A 77 3.87 -2.85 4.58
N ALA A 78 3.03 -1.81 4.42
CA ALA A 78 2.72 -1.22 3.14
C ALA A 78 3.12 0.26 3.10
N ILE A 79 3.72 0.68 1.99
CA ILE A 79 4.12 2.07 1.75
C ILE A 79 3.25 2.66 0.65
N VAL A 80 2.54 3.73 0.97
CA VAL A 80 1.66 4.45 0.05
C VAL A 80 2.17 5.86 -0.16
N LEU A 81 2.21 6.30 -1.42
CA LEU A 81 2.43 7.70 -1.75
C LEU A 81 1.10 8.39 -1.99
N PHE A 82 0.89 9.48 -1.26
CA PHE A 82 -0.22 10.39 -1.46
C PHE A 82 0.19 11.41 -2.52
N ARG A 83 -0.61 11.48 -3.58
CA ARG A 83 -0.42 12.41 -4.68
C ARG A 83 -1.77 12.96 -5.07
N PHE A 84 -1.72 14.07 -5.78
CA PHE A 84 -2.87 14.64 -6.44
C PHE A 84 -2.59 14.62 -7.94
N ARG A 85 -3.63 14.33 -8.72
CA ARG A 85 -3.59 14.52 -10.17
C ARG A 85 -4.36 15.81 -10.47
N ASP A 86 -3.74 16.64 -11.30
CA ASP A 86 -4.44 17.76 -11.90
C ASP A 86 -5.50 17.22 -12.87
N ASN A 87 -6.72 17.76 -12.79
CA ASN A 87 -7.82 17.40 -13.68
C ASN A 87 -8.29 18.58 -14.53
N GLY A 88 -7.57 19.71 -14.51
CA GLY A 88 -7.96 20.94 -15.22
C GLY A 88 -9.13 21.70 -14.57
N THR A 89 -9.54 21.33 -13.36
CA THR A 89 -10.49 22.06 -12.51
C THR A 89 -9.81 22.52 -11.23
N ASP A 90 -10.45 23.42 -10.46
CA ASP A 90 -9.85 24.00 -9.24
C ASP A 90 -9.57 22.99 -8.12
N LEU A 91 -10.13 21.77 -8.16
CA LEU A 91 -9.95 20.75 -7.13
C LEU A 91 -9.09 19.58 -7.61
N PRO A 92 -7.86 19.41 -7.07
CA PRO A 92 -7.02 18.27 -7.36
C PRO A 92 -7.69 16.94 -6.95
N ILE A 93 -7.63 15.94 -7.84
CA ILE A 93 -8.17 14.60 -7.54
C ILE A 93 -7.10 13.78 -6.79
N PRO A 94 -7.44 13.13 -5.66
CA PRO A 94 -6.52 12.20 -5.00
C PRO A 94 -6.04 11.08 -5.94
N ASN A 95 -4.75 10.79 -5.89
CA ASN A 95 -4.06 9.81 -6.72
C ASN A 95 -3.08 9.00 -5.85
N ASN A 96 -3.60 8.38 -4.79
CA ASN A 96 -2.78 7.66 -3.83
C ASN A 96 -2.54 6.23 -4.30
N TYR A 97 -1.29 5.77 -4.29
CA TYR A 97 -0.94 4.46 -4.79
C TYR A 97 0.09 3.76 -3.90
N VAL A 98 0.01 2.42 -3.89
CA VAL A 98 1.00 1.56 -3.23
C VAL A 98 2.32 1.65 -4.00
N VAL A 99 3.43 1.86 -3.29
CA VAL A 99 4.78 1.87 -3.86
C VAL A 99 5.51 0.56 -3.61
N THR A 100 5.37 0.03 -2.40
CA THR A 100 5.92 -1.27 -2.01
C THR A 100 5.15 -1.84 -0.84
N ALA A 101 5.24 -3.16 -0.66
CA ALA A 101 4.80 -3.87 0.52
C ALA A 101 5.73 -5.06 0.78
N PHE A 102 5.90 -5.42 2.06
CA PHE A 102 6.77 -6.52 2.47
C PHE A 102 6.36 -7.03 3.85
N LEU A 103 6.76 -8.25 4.17
CA LEU A 103 6.60 -8.81 5.51
C LEU A 103 7.79 -8.42 6.37
N LYS A 104 7.55 -8.17 7.66
CA LYS A 104 8.59 -7.81 8.60
C LYS A 104 8.30 -8.38 9.99
N GLU A 105 9.34 -8.90 10.64
CA GLU A 105 9.37 -9.08 12.08
C GLU A 105 9.52 -7.72 12.78
N VAL A 106 8.55 -7.38 13.63
CA VAL A 106 8.64 -6.24 14.54
C VAL A 106 8.69 -6.82 15.95
N GLY A 107 9.86 -6.73 16.58
CA GLY A 107 10.07 -7.06 18.00
C GLY A 107 9.62 -5.94 18.93
#